data_AF-A0A6P8BWE2-F1
#
_entry.id   AF-A0A6P8BWE2-F1
#
_cell.length_a   1.000
_cell.length_b   1.000
_cell.length_c   1.000
_cell.angle_alpha   90.00
_cell.angle_beta   90.00
_cell.angle_gamma   90.00
#
_symmetry.space_group_name_H-M   'P 1'
#
loop_
_entity.id
_entity.type
_entity.pdbx_description
1 polymer ?
#
loop_
_entity_poly.entity_id
_entity_poly.type
_entity_poly.pdbx_seq_one_letter_code
_entity_poly.pdbx_strand_id
1 'polypeptide(L)'
;MWFLVVSWLFAPFLFNPSGFEWQKIVDDWDDWTKWISSRGGIGVPATKSWESWWDEEQEHLQYTGWLGRFWEVILALWFFVYQYGIVYHLHVSQGSKSIIIYGLSWLVIVAVMIILKIAQAWRPLVKGPGMWGSVKALRRGYDYLIGLVIFTPLAVLAWFPFVSEI
;
A
#
# COMPACT_ATOMS: atom_id res chain seq x y z
N MET A 1 -24.98 7.75 15.07
CA MET A 1 -23.63 7.90 14.50
C MET A 1 -22.86 6.58 14.44
N TRP A 2 -22.65 5.87 15.57
CA TRP A 2 -21.94 4.59 15.56
C TRP A 2 -22.54 3.48 14.68
N PHE A 3 -23.86 3.37 14.61
CA PHE A 3 -24.53 2.43 13.68
C PHE A 3 -24.16 2.67 12.22
N LEU A 4 -24.06 3.94 11.79
CA LEU A 4 -23.72 4.31 10.41
C LEU A 4 -22.26 3.97 10.09
N VAL A 5 -21.36 4.17 11.05
CA VAL A 5 -19.94 3.78 10.95
C VAL A 5 -19.80 2.27 10.81
N VAL A 6 -20.51 1.50 11.64
CA VAL A 6 -20.50 0.03 11.54
C VAL A 6 -21.09 -0.42 10.20
N SER A 7 -22.24 0.12 9.78
CA SER A 7 -22.84 -0.26 8.50
C SER A 7 -21.95 0.07 7.30
N TRP A 8 -21.19 1.18 7.33
CA TRP A 8 -20.26 1.53 6.24
C TRP A 8 -19.00 0.69 6.25
N LEU A 9 -18.47 0.35 7.43
CA LEU A 9 -17.33 -0.54 7.56
C LEU A 9 -17.64 -1.94 7.01
N PHE A 10 -18.87 -2.43 7.23
CA PHE A 10 -19.31 -3.75 6.78
C PHE A 10 -20.02 -3.76 5.42
N ALA A 11 -20.32 -2.61 4.82
CA ALA A 11 -21.03 -2.54 3.53
C ALA A 11 -20.33 -3.32 2.40
N PRO A 12 -18.99 -3.22 2.19
CA PRO A 12 -18.31 -3.99 1.15
C PRO A 12 -18.45 -5.51 1.33
N PHE A 13 -18.55 -5.95 2.59
CA PHE A 13 -18.64 -7.34 3.00
C PHE A 13 -20.08 -7.89 2.92
N LEU A 14 -21.07 -7.06 3.28
CA LEU A 14 -22.49 -7.41 3.20
C LEU A 14 -23.01 -7.47 1.76
N PHE A 15 -22.54 -6.58 0.89
CA PHE A 15 -22.98 -6.51 -0.50
C PHE A 15 -22.11 -7.35 -1.46
N ASN A 16 -21.03 -7.95 -0.97
CA ASN A 16 -20.20 -8.90 -1.73
C ASN A 16 -19.82 -10.12 -0.87
N PRO A 17 -20.78 -10.99 -0.53
CA PRO A 17 -20.52 -12.19 0.29
C PRO A 17 -19.50 -13.14 -0.36
N SER A 18 -19.43 -13.16 -1.70
CA SER A 18 -18.41 -13.93 -2.43
C SER A 18 -16.98 -13.53 -2.06
N GLY A 19 -16.77 -12.33 -1.51
CA GLY A 19 -15.46 -11.88 -1.02
C GLY A 19 -14.92 -12.65 0.19
N PHE A 20 -15.71 -13.55 0.78
CA PHE A 20 -15.27 -14.46 1.85
C PHE A 20 -15.29 -15.93 1.47
N GLU A 21 -15.61 -16.27 0.22
CA GLU A 21 -15.50 -17.64 -0.25
C GLU A 21 -14.03 -18.05 -0.22
N TRP A 22 -13.70 -19.08 0.56
CA TRP A 22 -12.32 -19.54 0.72
C TRP A 22 -11.64 -19.81 -0.62
N GLN A 23 -12.34 -20.50 -1.52
CA GLN A 23 -11.79 -20.83 -2.83
C GLN A 23 -11.45 -19.58 -3.65
N LYS A 24 -12.32 -18.57 -3.62
CA LYS A 24 -12.10 -17.31 -4.33
C LYS A 24 -10.94 -16.52 -3.74
N ILE A 25 -10.79 -16.50 -2.42
CA ILE A 25 -9.63 -15.86 -1.76
C ILE A 25 -8.33 -16.57 -2.15
N VAL A 26 -8.33 -17.90 -2.20
CA VAL A 26 -7.15 -18.68 -2.61
C VAL A 26 -6.81 -18.39 -4.08
N ASP A 27 -7.81 -18.35 -4.96
CA ASP A 27 -7.63 -18.03 -6.38
C ASP A 27 -7.13 -16.59 -6.57
N ASP A 28 -7.74 -15.61 -5.89
CA ASP A 28 -7.32 -14.20 -5.89
C ASP A 28 -5.89 -14.03 -5.35
N TRP A 29 -5.52 -14.78 -4.32
CA TRP A 29 -4.17 -14.81 -3.77
C TRP A 29 -3.15 -15.36 -4.77
N ASP A 30 -3.48 -16.45 -5.47
CA ASP A 30 -2.61 -17.06 -6.46
C ASP A 30 -2.42 -16.13 -7.67
N ASP A 31 -3.50 -15.53 -8.18
CA ASP A 31 -3.44 -14.56 -9.27
C ASP A 31 -2.66 -13.30 -8.90
N TRP A 32 -2.87 -12.76 -7.69
CA TRP A 32 -2.09 -11.64 -7.17
C TRP A 32 -0.60 -12.01 -7.01
N THR A 33 -0.30 -13.20 -6.51
CA THR A 33 1.08 -13.70 -6.34
C THR A 33 1.79 -13.88 -7.68
N LYS A 34 1.08 -14.37 -8.71
CA LYS A 34 1.59 -14.40 -10.09
C LYS A 34 1.83 -12.99 -10.62
N TRP A 35 0.89 -12.08 -10.40
CA TRP A 35 0.99 -10.70 -10.88
C TRP A 35 2.17 -9.93 -10.26
N ILE A 36 2.38 -10.04 -8.94
CA ILE A 36 3.46 -9.34 -8.20
C ILE A 36 4.85 -9.89 -8.53
N SER A 37 4.93 -11.19 -8.86
CA SER A 37 6.18 -11.86 -9.21
C SER A 37 6.52 -11.78 -10.71
N SER A 38 5.53 -11.56 -11.57
CA SER A 38 5.70 -11.48 -13.02
C SER A 38 6.60 -10.31 -13.43
N ARG A 39 7.66 -10.62 -14.18
CA ARG A 39 8.48 -9.60 -14.84
C ARG A 39 7.68 -8.95 -15.97
N GLY A 40 7.76 -7.63 -16.05
CA GLY A 40 7.16 -6.85 -17.12
C GLY A 40 7.88 -7.05 -18.46
N GLY A 41 7.39 -6.37 -19.49
CA GLY A 41 7.98 -6.40 -20.82
C GLY A 41 7.30 -5.39 -21.73
N ILE A 42 7.92 -5.11 -22.89
CA ILE A 42 7.35 -4.19 -23.88
C ILE A 42 5.99 -4.73 -24.33
N GLY A 43 4.92 -3.98 -24.11
CA GLY A 43 3.56 -4.34 -24.49
C GLY A 43 2.84 -5.32 -23.55
N VAL A 44 3.43 -5.68 -22.41
CA VAL A 44 2.73 -6.47 -21.38
C VAL A 44 1.77 -5.55 -20.61
N PRO A 45 0.46 -5.84 -20.57
CA PRO A 45 -0.52 -5.00 -19.87
C PRO A 45 -0.27 -4.92 -18.36
N ALA A 46 -0.54 -3.76 -17.73
CA ALA A 46 -0.51 -3.58 -16.28
C ALA A 46 -1.31 -4.63 -15.48
N THR A 47 -2.41 -5.16 -16.03
CA THR A 47 -3.23 -6.18 -15.37
C THR A 47 -2.55 -7.54 -15.24
N LYS A 48 -1.43 -7.76 -15.96
CA LYS A 48 -0.70 -9.03 -15.97
C LYS A 48 0.65 -8.97 -15.26
N SER A 49 1.22 -7.79 -15.06
CA SER A 49 2.49 -7.63 -14.34
C SER A 49 2.49 -6.37 -13.50
N TRP A 50 2.92 -6.53 -12.24
CA TRP A 50 3.21 -5.40 -11.36
C TRP A 50 4.25 -4.45 -11.94
N GLU A 51 5.23 -4.95 -12.71
CA GLU A 51 6.27 -4.10 -13.26
C GLU A 51 5.75 -3.20 -14.40
N SER A 52 4.88 -3.74 -15.25
CA SER A 52 4.17 -2.95 -16.27
C SER A 52 3.25 -1.92 -15.62
N TRP A 53 2.48 -2.34 -14.61
CA TRP A 53 1.64 -1.42 -13.83
C TRP A 53 2.47 -0.31 -13.18
N TRP A 54 3.62 -0.65 -12.60
CA TRP A 54 4.51 0.33 -11.98
C TRP A 54 5.06 1.34 -13.00
N ASP A 55 5.42 0.89 -14.21
CA ASP A 55 5.91 1.81 -15.23
C ASP A 55 4.79 2.70 -15.80
N GLU A 56 3.57 2.18 -15.99
CA GLU A 56 2.36 2.95 -16.37
C GLU A 56 1.98 3.97 -15.27
N GLU A 57 1.94 3.53 -14.02
CA GLU A 57 1.66 4.40 -12.86
C GLU A 57 2.69 5.53 -12.74
N GLN A 58 3.93 5.33 -13.19
CA GLN A 58 4.98 6.35 -13.14
C GLN A 58 5.09 7.18 -14.42
N GLU A 59 4.27 6.89 -15.43
CA GLU A 59 4.31 7.57 -16.72
C GLU A 59 3.88 9.04 -16.58
N HIS A 60 2.83 9.33 -15.79
CA HIS A 60 2.38 10.71 -15.55
C HIS A 60 3.49 11.60 -14.98
N LEU A 61 4.34 11.07 -14.09
CA LEU A 61 5.47 11.81 -13.51
C LEU A 61 6.53 12.20 -14.54
N GLN A 62 6.62 11.51 -15.67
CA GLN A 62 7.52 11.90 -16.76
C GLN A 62 7.04 13.17 -17.48
N TYR A 63 5.72 13.33 -17.58
CA TYR A 63 5.09 14.47 -18.23
C TYR A 63 4.76 15.62 -17.26
N THR A 64 4.79 15.37 -15.94
CA THR A 64 4.65 16.40 -14.92
C THR A 64 5.88 17.32 -14.85
N GLY A 65 5.64 18.63 -15.02
CA GLY A 65 6.66 19.67 -14.89
C GLY A 65 7.29 19.73 -13.49
N TRP A 66 8.39 20.45 -13.34
CA TRP A 66 9.15 20.52 -12.07
C TRP A 66 8.31 21.04 -10.90
N LEU A 67 7.41 22.01 -11.15
CA LEU A 67 6.46 22.53 -10.15
C LEU A 67 5.41 21.49 -9.74
N GLY A 68 4.92 20.68 -10.68
CA GLY A 68 3.94 19.64 -10.37
C GLY A 68 4.54 18.56 -9.49
N ARG A 69 5.77 18.12 -9.80
CA ARG A 69 6.52 17.16 -8.96
C ARG A 69 6.78 17.71 -7.56
N PHE A 70 7.06 19.01 -7.44
CA PHE A 70 7.21 19.67 -6.14
C PHE A 70 5.90 19.66 -5.33
N TRP A 71 4.77 19.99 -5.97
CA TRP A 71 3.47 19.98 -5.32
C TRP A 71 3.00 18.59 -4.91
N GLU A 72 3.29 17.55 -5.70
CA GLU A 72 3.00 16.16 -5.33
C GLU A 72 3.75 15.74 -4.06
N VAL A 73 5.01 16.16 -3.89
CA VAL A 73 5.77 15.91 -2.66
C VAL A 73 5.12 16.65 -1.48
N ILE A 74 4.73 17.91 -1.65
CA ILE A 74 4.04 18.68 -0.60
C ILE A 74 2.70 18.04 -0.21
N LEU A 75 1.88 17.64 -1.18
CA LEU A 75 0.59 16.99 -0.93
C LEU A 75 0.77 15.62 -0.28
N ALA A 76 1.79 14.86 -0.66
CA ALA A 76 2.14 13.62 0.01
C ALA A 76 2.59 13.87 1.47
N LEU A 77 3.29 14.98 1.73
CA LEU A 77 3.69 15.36 3.08
C LEU A 77 2.49 15.67 4.00
N TRP A 78 1.36 16.09 3.41
CA TRP A 78 0.14 16.45 4.14
C TRP A 78 -0.46 15.26 4.92
N PHE A 79 -0.30 14.03 4.41
CA PHE A 79 -0.76 12.82 5.11
C PHE A 79 -0.02 12.58 6.43
N PHE A 80 1.18 13.13 6.62
CA PHE A 80 1.92 13.01 7.88
C PHE A 80 1.36 13.89 9.00
N VAL A 81 0.74 15.03 8.68
CA VAL A 81 0.04 15.86 9.67
C VAL A 81 -1.15 15.07 10.24
N TYR A 82 -1.88 14.35 9.38
CA TYR A 82 -2.97 13.47 9.81
C TYR A 82 -2.45 12.30 10.66
N GLN A 83 -1.37 11.65 10.25
CA GLN A 83 -0.78 10.54 11.00
C GLN A 83 -0.30 10.99 12.40
N TYR A 84 0.38 12.14 12.49
CA TYR A 84 0.79 12.71 13.78
C TYR A 84 -0.41 13.06 14.66
N GLY A 85 -1.44 13.69 14.09
CA GLY A 85 -2.67 14.04 14.78
C GLY A 85 -3.39 12.82 15.37
N ILE A 86 -3.46 11.71 14.62
CA ILE A 86 -4.08 10.45 15.08
C ILE A 86 -3.31 9.87 16.29
N VAL A 87 -1.97 9.81 16.22
CA VAL A 87 -1.13 9.29 17.31
C VAL A 87 -1.27 10.13 18.58
N TYR A 88 -1.29 11.45 18.44
CA TYR A 88 -1.39 12.37 19.57
C TYR A 88 -2.80 12.36 20.21
N HIS A 89 -3.87 12.35 19.41
CA HIS A 89 -5.23 12.42 19.93
C HIS A 89 -5.74 11.11 20.54
N LEU A 90 -5.26 9.95 20.07
CA LEU A 90 -5.78 8.67 20.54
C LEU A 90 -5.29 8.25 21.93
N HIS A 91 -4.49 9.06 22.65
CA HIS A 91 -3.96 8.73 23.99
C HIS A 91 -3.49 7.27 24.11
N VAL A 92 -2.91 6.72 23.03
CA VAL A 92 -2.63 5.29 22.85
C VAL A 92 -1.69 4.74 23.95
N SER A 93 -0.99 5.61 24.66
CA SER A 93 -0.05 5.23 25.72
C SER A 93 -0.57 5.58 27.13
N GLN A 94 -1.72 5.05 27.53
CA GLN A 94 -2.18 5.13 28.92
C GLN A 94 -1.19 4.48 29.90
N GLY A 95 -0.16 5.22 30.33
CA GLY A 95 0.59 4.99 31.56
C GLY A 95 2.03 4.46 31.44
N SER A 96 2.40 3.57 30.52
CA SER A 96 3.82 3.20 30.32
C SER A 96 4.08 2.38 29.05
N LYS A 97 5.24 2.66 28.42
CA LYS A 97 6.01 1.96 27.36
C LYS A 97 6.49 2.97 26.30
N SER A 98 7.81 3.07 26.14
CA SER A 98 8.54 4.17 25.52
C SER A 98 7.92 4.68 24.20
N ILE A 99 7.15 5.77 24.29
CA ILE A 99 6.62 6.59 23.17
C ILE A 99 7.70 6.84 22.11
N ILE A 100 8.94 7.00 22.56
CA ILE A 100 10.09 7.27 21.74
C ILE A 100 10.37 6.09 20.78
N ILE A 101 10.27 4.84 21.25
CA ILE A 101 10.52 3.65 20.42
C ILE A 101 9.47 3.50 19.32
N TYR A 102 8.19 3.71 19.66
CA TYR A 102 7.10 3.67 18.68
C TYR A 102 7.17 4.87 17.72
N GLY A 103 7.48 6.07 18.22
CA GLY A 103 7.70 7.25 17.38
C GLY A 103 8.86 7.04 16.39
N LEU A 104 9.98 6.46 16.85
CA LEU A 104 11.12 6.11 16.01
C LEU A 104 10.78 5.03 14.99
N SER A 105 10.03 3.98 15.35
CA SER A 105 9.66 2.93 14.40
C SER A 105 8.77 3.47 13.28
N TRP A 106 7.83 4.36 13.60
CA TRP A 106 6.98 5.02 12.62
C TRP A 106 7.77 6.03 11.77
N LEU A 107 8.73 6.76 12.35
CA LEU A 107 9.61 7.68 11.63
C LEU A 107 10.41 6.92 10.56
N VAL A 108 10.90 5.72 10.84
CA VAL A 108 11.62 4.90 9.85
C VAL A 108 10.72 4.55 8.65
N ILE A 109 9.49 4.11 8.89
CA ILE A 109 8.53 3.79 7.82
C ILE A 109 8.24 5.04 6.97
N VAL A 110 8.03 6.18 7.63
CA VAL A 110 7.79 7.49 6.99
C VAL A 110 9.00 7.92 6.16
N ALA A 111 10.21 7.82 6.70
CA ALA A 111 11.43 8.17 6.01
C ALA A 111 11.63 7.31 4.76
N VAL A 112 11.37 6.00 4.84
CA VAL A 112 11.42 5.10 3.67
C VAL A 112 10.41 5.53 2.60
N MET A 113 9.18 5.89 2.96
CA MET A 113 8.17 6.38 2.00
C MET A 113 8.60 7.69 1.33
N ILE A 114 9.18 8.63 2.09
CA ILE A 114 9.70 9.90 1.55
C ILE A 114 10.84 9.64 0.57
N ILE A 115 11.80 8.79 0.93
CA ILE A 115 12.92 8.43 0.06
C ILE A 115 12.40 7.81 -1.24
N LEU A 116 11.41 6.92 -1.18
CA LEU A 116 10.81 6.32 -2.37
C LEU A 116 10.10 7.37 -3.24
N LYS A 117 9.36 8.33 -2.66
CA LYS A 117 8.67 9.41 -3.40
C LYS A 117 9.67 10.36 -4.07
N ILE A 118 10.73 10.74 -3.36
CA ILE A 118 11.81 11.56 -3.91
C ILE A 118 12.51 10.80 -5.05
N ALA A 119 12.84 9.52 -4.85
CA ALA A 119 13.48 8.71 -5.88
C ALA A 119 12.64 8.59 -7.17
N GLN A 120 11.31 8.58 -7.05
CA GLN A 120 10.37 8.62 -8.18
C GLN A 120 10.38 9.97 -8.88
N ALA A 121 10.27 11.08 -8.13
CA ALA A 121 10.28 12.44 -8.68
C ALA A 121 11.58 12.79 -9.42
N TRP A 122 12.71 12.20 -8.99
CA TRP A 122 14.03 12.38 -9.58
C TRP A 122 14.50 11.17 -10.40
N ARG A 123 13.57 10.36 -10.94
CA ARG A 123 13.85 9.14 -11.73
C ARG A 123 15.01 9.27 -12.74
N PRO A 124 15.17 10.36 -13.53
CA PRO A 124 16.30 10.50 -14.46
C PRO A 124 17.67 10.51 -13.76
N LEU A 125 17.77 11.18 -12.60
CA LEU A 125 19.02 11.24 -11.81
C LEU A 125 19.30 9.92 -11.10
N VAL A 126 18.27 9.19 -10.67
CA VAL A 126 18.41 7.89 -9.96
C VAL A 126 18.69 6.74 -10.92
N LYS A 127 18.27 6.85 -12.18
CA LYS A 127 18.60 5.88 -13.24
C LYS A 127 20.07 5.93 -13.64
N GLY A 128 20.69 7.12 -13.66
CA GLY A 128 22.11 7.32 -14.00
C GLY A 128 23.09 6.40 -13.25
N PRO A 129 23.06 6.35 -11.91
CA PRO A 129 23.93 5.48 -11.11
C PRO A 129 23.46 4.02 -11.04
N GLY A 130 22.41 3.61 -11.76
CA GLY A 130 21.89 2.23 -11.74
C GLY A 130 21.04 1.86 -10.52
N MET A 131 20.71 2.83 -9.64
CA MET A 131 19.95 2.59 -8.39
C MET A 131 18.47 2.27 -8.61
N TRP A 132 17.96 2.45 -9.83
CA TRP A 132 16.55 2.23 -10.16
C TRP A 132 16.07 0.79 -9.91
N GLY A 133 16.95 -0.20 -10.09
CA GLY A 133 16.64 -1.60 -9.77
C GLY A 133 16.30 -1.78 -8.29
N SER A 134 17.07 -1.15 -7.40
CA SER A 134 16.84 -1.18 -5.95
C SER A 134 15.55 -0.47 -5.55
N VAL A 135 15.24 0.67 -6.18
CA VAL A 135 13.98 1.39 -5.95
C VAL A 135 12.77 0.53 -6.33
N LYS A 136 12.83 -0.15 -7.49
CA LYS A 136 11.78 -1.10 -7.91
C LYS A 136 11.66 -2.27 -6.93
N ALA A 137 12.76 -2.84 -6.47
CA ALA A 137 12.75 -3.93 -5.50
C ALA A 137 12.12 -3.52 -4.16
N LEU A 138 12.48 -2.34 -3.64
CA LEU A 138 11.89 -1.80 -2.40
C LEU A 138 10.40 -1.53 -2.55
N ARG A 139 9.98 -0.90 -3.66
CA ARG A 139 8.55 -0.65 -3.91
C ARG A 139 7.76 -1.95 -4.05
N ARG A 140 8.30 -2.94 -4.77
CA ARG A 140 7.67 -4.26 -4.91
C ARG A 140 7.52 -4.95 -3.55
N GLY A 141 8.55 -4.89 -2.71
CA GLY A 141 8.50 -5.42 -1.34
C GLY A 141 7.43 -4.72 -0.50
N TYR A 142 7.31 -3.40 -0.60
CA TYR A 142 6.24 -2.65 0.05
C TYR A 142 4.84 -3.10 -0.41
N ASP A 143 4.59 -3.13 -1.73
CA ASP A 143 3.27 -3.52 -2.26
C ASP A 143 2.95 -5.00 -1.91
N TYR A 144 3.96 -5.87 -1.84
CA TYR A 144 3.82 -7.25 -1.37
C TYR A 144 3.40 -7.32 0.10
N LEU A 145 4.02 -6.53 0.99
CA LEU A 145 3.64 -6.45 2.40
C LEU A 145 2.21 -5.91 2.57
N ILE A 146 1.82 -4.90 1.79
CA ILE A 146 0.45 -4.39 1.79
C ILE A 146 -0.54 -5.48 1.36
N GLY A 147 -0.21 -6.24 0.31
CA GLY A 147 -1.01 -7.40 -0.11
C GLY A 147 -1.19 -8.40 1.04
N LEU A 148 -0.11 -8.80 1.72
CA LEU A 148 -0.19 -9.69 2.88
C LEU A 148 -1.10 -9.14 3.99
N VAL A 149 -0.98 -7.85 4.32
CA VAL A 149 -1.81 -7.19 5.34
C VAL A 149 -3.29 -7.19 4.97
N ILE A 150 -3.62 -7.12 3.67
CA ILE A 150 -5.00 -7.18 3.17
C ILE A 150 -5.53 -8.62 3.15
N PHE A 151 -4.77 -9.56 2.60
CA PHE A 151 -5.22 -10.95 2.43
C PHE A 151 -5.29 -11.73 3.75
N THR A 152 -4.41 -11.44 4.71
CA THR A 152 -4.37 -12.15 6.01
C THR A 152 -5.69 -12.07 6.80
N PRO A 153 -6.27 -10.88 7.08
CA PRO A 153 -7.53 -10.79 7.79
C PRO A 153 -8.70 -11.39 6.99
N LEU A 154 -8.69 -11.27 5.65
CA LEU A 154 -9.72 -11.90 4.80
C LEU A 154 -9.69 -13.42 4.91
N ALA A 155 -8.49 -14.04 4.83
CA ALA A 155 -8.32 -15.47 4.99
C ALA A 155 -8.72 -15.96 6.38
N VAL A 156 -8.36 -15.23 7.44
CA VAL A 156 -8.78 -15.54 8.81
C VAL A 156 -10.30 -15.48 8.97
N LEU A 157 -10.95 -14.47 8.38
CA LEU A 157 -12.40 -14.31 8.43
C LEU A 157 -13.13 -15.41 7.65
N ALA A 158 -12.64 -15.75 6.46
CA ALA A 158 -13.20 -16.80 5.60
C ALA A 158 -13.07 -18.21 6.19
N TRP A 159 -12.08 -18.43 7.05
CA TRP A 159 -11.89 -19.72 7.74
C TRP A 159 -12.94 -19.99 8.82
N PHE A 160 -13.62 -18.96 9.34
CA PHE A 160 -14.62 -19.19 10.39
C PHE A 160 -15.85 -19.91 9.82
N PRO A 161 -16.37 -20.93 10.53
CA PRO A 161 -17.48 -21.76 10.05
C PRO A 161 -18.74 -20.95 9.75
N PHE A 162 -18.99 -19.87 10.50
CA PHE A 162 -20.14 -19.00 10.28
C PHE A 162 -20.08 -18.16 8.99
N VAL A 163 -18.90 -18.04 8.36
CA VAL A 163 -18.72 -17.33 7.07
C VAL A 163 -18.63 -18.32 5.92
N SER A 164 -17.97 -19.47 6.13
CA SER A 164 -17.83 -20.50 5.09
C SER A 164 -19.15 -21.20 4.72
N GLU A 165 -20.16 -21.07 5.57
CA GLU A 165 -21.50 -21.67 5.39
C GLU A 165 -22.54 -20.68 4.81
N ILE A 166 -22.18 -19.40 4.59
CA ILE A 166 -23.04 -18.37 3.95
C ILE A 166 -22.98 -18.51 2.44
#